data_AF-A0A0K2YLM3-F1
#
_entry.id   AF-A0A0K2YLM3-F1
#
_cell.length_a   1.000
_cell.length_b   1.000
_cell.length_c   1.000
_cell.angle_alpha   90.00
_cell.angle_beta   90.00
_cell.angle_gamma   90.00
#
_symmetry.space_group_name_H-M   'P 1'
#
loop_
_entity.id
_entity.type
_entity.pdbx_description
1 polymer ?
#
loop_
_entity_poly.entity_id
_entity_poly.type
_entity_poly.pdbx_seq_one_letter_code
_entity_poly.pdbx_strand_id
1 'polypeptide(L)'
;MALSDPLLLPAGTEFTPDDLIFYADRDNRSLDEALAGAEVLVSCPHSGALIPSELAPFLAPEFTRRLQFDFTDCSTGPIVRRWAEIDPRIVYVENPHPRMVRDPHRARPTDLCADLTEAFARVRAAGPYQRVDLTGVDAIRPVTFSFFPLLREPDGEDGIRQLADTFADVAARGLEVYERTRDELIRRMVDLAFEKARAGGRRVEFTTLSFHDTMNTTTTRDGAVNVERAPADRLPAVVALSNRGDHEGNPRGENPVTMAPADLRALADAHRAGFAVDDAAAVALNQPYLGSQEIISAGAHFTELASRAAAAGVALAAVQAEFRREFLLGPTLTAELHEPGVGWPNADPDHVDEVARACKASWDSYRNR
;
A
#
# COMPACT_ATOMS: atom_id res chain seq x y z
N MET A 1 27.81 -7.79 -4.20
CA MET A 1 27.08 -6.56 -3.86
C MET A 1 27.44 -6.19 -2.44
N ALA A 2 27.79 -4.93 -2.19
CA ALA A 2 28.01 -4.41 -0.85
C ALA A 2 26.68 -4.41 -0.07
N LEU A 3 26.75 -4.34 1.27
CA LEU A 3 25.57 -4.22 2.12
C LEU A 3 24.73 -2.97 1.78
N SER A 4 25.39 -1.91 1.34
CA SER A 4 24.78 -0.65 0.93
C SER A 4 24.03 -0.71 -0.39
N ASP A 5 24.37 -1.64 -1.28
CA ASP A 5 23.85 -1.63 -2.64
C ASP A 5 22.34 -1.94 -2.62
N PRO A 6 21.53 -1.19 -3.39
CA PRO A 6 20.14 -1.53 -3.61
C PRO A 6 19.99 -2.95 -4.14
N LEU A 7 18.91 -3.60 -3.74
CA LEU A 7 18.55 -4.93 -4.23
C LEU A 7 17.77 -4.80 -5.53
N LEU A 8 18.21 -5.53 -6.55
CA LEU A 8 17.65 -5.46 -7.89
C LEU A 8 16.89 -6.75 -8.25
N LEU A 9 15.79 -6.61 -9.00
CA LEU A 9 15.18 -7.69 -9.76
C LEU A 9 16.04 -7.99 -11.00
N PRO A 10 16.16 -9.27 -11.41
CA PRO A 10 16.81 -9.61 -12.68
C PRO A 10 16.19 -8.86 -13.86
N ALA A 11 17.03 -8.47 -14.83
CA ALA A 11 16.57 -7.83 -16.06
C ALA A 11 15.58 -8.74 -16.79
N GLY A 12 14.53 -8.13 -17.36
CA GLY A 12 13.52 -8.88 -18.09
C GLY A 12 12.54 -9.65 -17.21
N THR A 13 12.54 -9.47 -15.89
CA THR A 13 11.53 -10.11 -15.02
C THR A 13 10.12 -9.69 -15.43
N GLU A 14 9.27 -10.67 -15.71
CA GLU A 14 7.85 -10.50 -16.01
C GLU A 14 7.04 -11.18 -14.90
N PHE A 15 6.00 -10.51 -14.43
CA PHE A 15 5.09 -11.04 -13.44
C PHE A 15 3.77 -11.44 -14.10
N THR A 16 3.16 -12.49 -13.57
CA THR A 16 1.82 -12.97 -13.92
C THR A 16 0.88 -12.77 -12.75
N PRO A 17 -0.45 -12.82 -12.95
CA PRO A 17 -1.39 -12.79 -11.82
C PRO A 17 -1.10 -13.85 -10.75
N ASP A 18 -0.66 -15.05 -11.13
CA ASP A 18 -0.37 -16.14 -10.19
C ASP A 18 0.84 -15.86 -9.28
N ASP A 19 1.76 -14.99 -9.72
CA ASP A 19 2.89 -14.52 -8.92
C ASP A 19 2.46 -13.50 -7.85
N LEU A 20 1.34 -12.81 -8.09
CA LEU A 20 0.90 -11.66 -7.30
C LEU A 20 -0.27 -11.98 -6.36
N ILE A 21 -0.97 -13.09 -6.57
CA ILE A 21 -2.15 -13.47 -5.81
C ILE A 21 -1.81 -14.52 -4.76
N PHE A 22 -2.23 -14.27 -3.53
CA PHE A 22 -2.04 -15.15 -2.38
C PHE A 22 -3.37 -15.42 -1.67
N TYR A 23 -3.56 -16.67 -1.26
CA TYR A 23 -4.74 -17.14 -0.54
C TYR A 23 -4.41 -18.46 0.17
N ALA A 24 -5.27 -18.87 1.11
CA ALA A 24 -5.06 -20.09 1.87
C ALA A 24 -5.16 -21.35 1.01
N ASP A 25 -4.28 -22.31 1.27
CA ASP A 25 -4.32 -23.67 0.70
C ASP A 25 -4.19 -23.73 -0.84
N ARG A 26 -3.28 -22.94 -1.42
CA ARG A 26 -3.04 -22.88 -2.89
C ARG A 26 -2.73 -24.22 -3.54
N ASP A 27 -2.25 -25.20 -2.77
CA ASP A 27 -1.93 -26.53 -3.28
C ASP A 27 -3.19 -27.38 -3.54
N ASN A 28 -4.30 -27.09 -2.85
CA ASN A 28 -5.54 -27.88 -2.95
C ASN A 28 -6.77 -27.04 -3.30
N ARG A 29 -6.67 -25.71 -3.30
CA ARG A 29 -7.75 -24.77 -3.59
C ARG A 29 -7.40 -23.96 -4.83
N SER A 30 -8.35 -23.86 -5.75
CA SER A 30 -8.25 -22.97 -6.90
C SER A 30 -8.52 -21.51 -6.52
N LEU A 31 -8.12 -20.57 -7.37
CA LEU A 31 -8.46 -19.16 -7.20
C LEU A 31 -9.99 -18.93 -7.19
N ASP A 32 -10.74 -19.67 -7.99
CA ASP A 32 -12.21 -19.54 -8.05
C ASP A 32 -12.86 -19.95 -6.72
N GLU A 33 -12.39 -21.05 -6.13
CA GLU A 33 -12.81 -21.48 -4.79
C GLU A 33 -12.33 -20.50 -3.72
N ALA A 34 -11.15 -19.88 -3.88
CA ALA A 34 -10.63 -18.82 -3.03
C ALA A 34 -11.60 -17.63 -2.98
N LEU A 35 -11.92 -17.07 -4.14
CA LEU A 35 -12.80 -15.92 -4.29
C LEU A 35 -14.23 -16.22 -3.83
N ALA A 36 -14.73 -17.44 -4.09
CA ALA A 36 -16.05 -17.86 -3.63
C ALA A 36 -16.17 -17.87 -2.09
N GLY A 37 -15.09 -18.14 -1.36
CA GLY A 37 -15.08 -18.12 0.11
C GLY A 37 -14.65 -16.78 0.71
N ALA A 38 -14.08 -15.88 -0.08
CA ALA A 38 -13.55 -14.62 0.42
C ALA A 38 -14.60 -13.52 0.57
N GLU A 39 -14.33 -12.64 1.53
CA GLU A 39 -15.12 -11.45 1.88
C GLU A 39 -14.27 -10.17 1.84
N VAL A 40 -12.94 -10.33 1.87
CA VAL A 40 -11.98 -9.23 1.85
C VAL A 40 -10.95 -9.46 0.75
N LEU A 41 -10.79 -8.47 -0.12
CA LEU A 41 -9.62 -8.36 -0.98
C LEU A 41 -8.63 -7.42 -0.32
N VAL A 42 -7.42 -7.87 -0.03
CA VAL A 42 -6.36 -7.02 0.51
C VAL A 42 -5.38 -6.68 -0.62
N SER A 43 -5.01 -5.42 -0.74
CA SER A 43 -3.98 -4.93 -1.65
C SER A 43 -2.83 -4.30 -0.86
N CYS A 44 -1.58 -4.58 -1.24
CA CYS A 44 -0.39 -3.88 -0.72
C CYS A 44 0.36 -3.22 -1.86
N PRO A 45 -0.09 -2.03 -2.31
CA PRO A 45 0.46 -1.40 -3.51
C PRO A 45 1.91 -0.91 -3.36
N HIS A 46 2.46 -0.85 -2.14
CA HIS A 46 3.82 -0.34 -1.87
C HIS A 46 4.74 -1.36 -1.20
N SER A 47 4.34 -2.63 -1.15
CA SER A 47 5.09 -3.71 -0.49
C SER A 47 6.35 -4.15 -1.24
N GLY A 48 6.31 -4.17 -2.58
CA GLY A 48 7.46 -4.51 -3.40
C GLY A 48 8.62 -3.55 -3.16
N ALA A 49 9.82 -4.07 -2.92
CA ALA A 49 11.01 -3.24 -2.68
C ALA A 49 12.07 -3.38 -3.77
N LEU A 50 12.13 -4.52 -4.46
CA LEU A 50 13.20 -4.84 -5.40
C LEU A 50 13.11 -4.00 -6.68
N ILE A 51 14.20 -3.35 -7.05
CA ILE A 51 14.24 -2.41 -8.17
C ILE A 51 14.50 -3.16 -9.47
N PRO A 52 13.71 -3.01 -10.54
CA PRO A 52 14.06 -3.53 -11.86
C PRO A 52 15.48 -3.12 -12.27
N SER A 53 16.35 -4.07 -12.60
CA SER A 53 17.76 -3.78 -12.88
C SER A 53 17.99 -2.81 -14.05
N GLU A 54 17.02 -2.69 -14.96
CA GLU A 54 16.98 -1.72 -16.05
C GLU A 54 17.04 -0.28 -15.54
N LEU A 55 16.57 -0.03 -14.33
CA LEU A 55 16.63 1.28 -13.68
C LEU A 55 17.96 1.55 -12.98
N ALA A 56 18.82 0.54 -12.79
CA ALA A 56 20.08 0.68 -12.06
C ALA A 56 21.01 1.78 -12.60
N PRO A 57 21.16 2.00 -13.93
CA PRO A 57 21.98 3.09 -14.47
C PRO A 57 21.50 4.49 -14.05
N PHE A 58 20.21 4.63 -13.71
CA PHE A 58 19.59 5.90 -13.35
C PHE A 58 19.58 6.14 -11.83
N LEU A 59 19.92 5.16 -11.00
CA LEU A 59 19.90 5.32 -9.54
C LEU A 59 21.00 6.26 -9.06
N ALA A 60 20.66 7.22 -8.20
CA ALA A 60 21.64 8.07 -7.53
C ALA A 60 22.66 7.19 -6.76
N PRO A 61 23.97 7.47 -6.84
CA PRO A 61 25.00 6.63 -6.20
C PRO A 61 24.87 6.59 -4.67
N GLU A 62 24.27 7.61 -4.06
CA GLU A 62 24.00 7.68 -2.62
C GLU A 62 22.74 6.91 -2.22
N PHE A 63 21.97 6.38 -3.17
CA PHE A 63 20.75 5.63 -2.89
C PHE A 63 21.11 4.24 -2.35
N THR A 64 21.00 4.09 -1.03
CA THR A 64 21.35 2.85 -0.32
C THR A 64 20.16 1.89 -0.23
N ARG A 65 20.44 0.64 0.15
CA ARG A 65 19.42 -0.33 0.54
C ARG A 65 18.52 0.21 1.66
N ARG A 66 19.06 0.93 2.65
CA ARG A 66 18.24 1.57 3.69
C ARG A 66 17.18 2.49 3.08
N LEU A 67 17.57 3.37 2.17
CA LEU A 67 16.66 4.32 1.51
C LEU A 67 15.65 3.62 0.59
N GLN A 68 16.07 2.55 -0.09
CA GLN A 68 15.20 1.71 -0.90
C GLN A 68 14.02 1.17 -0.08
N PHE A 69 14.31 0.54 1.07
CA PHE A 69 13.27 -0.07 1.90
C PHE A 69 12.46 0.98 2.67
N ASP A 70 13.08 2.06 3.13
CA ASP A 70 12.37 3.18 3.79
C ASP A 70 11.33 3.83 2.87
N PHE A 71 11.63 3.92 1.57
CA PHE A 71 10.75 4.47 0.54
C PHE A 71 9.59 3.54 0.13
N THR A 72 9.47 2.36 0.75
CA THR A 72 8.44 1.35 0.47
C THR A 72 7.74 0.94 1.75
N ASP A 73 6.59 0.28 1.63
CA ASP A 73 5.81 -0.25 2.74
C ASP A 73 6.18 -1.74 2.93
N CYS A 74 7.48 -2.03 2.95
CA CYS A 74 8.02 -3.39 2.82
C CYS A 74 7.64 -4.34 3.97
N SER A 75 7.12 -3.82 5.10
CA SER A 75 6.68 -4.64 6.23
C SER A 75 5.30 -5.25 5.97
N THR A 76 4.50 -4.64 5.10
CA THR A 76 3.13 -5.09 4.78
C THR A 76 3.10 -6.45 4.09
N GLY A 77 3.99 -6.70 3.12
CA GLY A 77 4.00 -7.91 2.30
C GLY A 77 4.06 -9.20 3.13
N PRO A 78 5.10 -9.42 3.96
CA PRO A 78 5.21 -10.61 4.80
C PRO A 78 3.99 -10.86 5.69
N ILE A 79 3.43 -9.79 6.29
CA ILE A 79 2.28 -9.85 7.20
C ILE A 79 1.01 -10.26 6.45
N VAL A 80 0.73 -9.62 5.33
CA VAL A 80 -0.51 -9.89 4.58
C VAL A 80 -0.45 -11.22 3.84
N ARG A 81 0.72 -11.64 3.34
CA ARG A 81 0.92 -13.01 2.85
C ARG A 81 0.59 -14.01 3.95
N ARG A 82 1.17 -13.82 5.15
CA ARG A 82 0.93 -14.70 6.28
C ARG A 82 -0.55 -14.71 6.69
N TRP A 83 -1.21 -13.56 6.68
CA TRP A 83 -2.64 -13.46 6.96
C TRP A 83 -3.46 -14.23 5.91
N ALA A 84 -3.13 -14.11 4.62
CA ALA A 84 -3.82 -14.81 3.54
C ALA A 84 -3.66 -16.34 3.62
N GLU A 85 -2.53 -16.82 4.15
CA GLU A 85 -2.31 -18.25 4.42
C GLU A 85 -3.22 -18.80 5.53
N ILE A 86 -3.47 -18.01 6.58
CA ILE A 86 -4.19 -18.47 7.78
C ILE A 86 -5.68 -18.12 7.80
N ASP A 87 -6.13 -17.23 6.90
CA ASP A 87 -7.53 -16.81 6.79
C ASP A 87 -8.09 -17.12 5.41
N PRO A 88 -8.89 -18.20 5.24
CA PRO A 88 -9.45 -18.59 3.94
C PRO A 88 -10.50 -17.61 3.40
N ARG A 89 -10.87 -16.58 4.17
CA ARG A 89 -11.86 -15.55 3.80
C ARG A 89 -11.22 -14.29 3.24
N ILE A 90 -9.91 -14.26 3.06
CA ILE A 90 -9.24 -13.17 2.37
C ILE A 90 -8.51 -13.66 1.14
N VAL A 91 -8.41 -12.79 0.14
CA VAL A 91 -7.49 -12.91 -0.99
C VAL A 91 -6.58 -11.70 -0.95
N TYR A 92 -5.30 -11.91 -1.16
CA TYR A 92 -4.27 -10.87 -1.16
C TYR A 92 -3.70 -10.69 -2.56
N VAL A 93 -3.52 -9.44 -2.99
CA VAL A 93 -2.80 -9.07 -4.21
C VAL A 93 -1.65 -8.12 -3.89
N GLU A 94 -0.46 -8.46 -4.38
CA GLU A 94 0.79 -7.76 -4.08
C GLU A 94 1.35 -7.02 -5.29
N ASN A 95 1.77 -5.77 -5.12
CA ASN A 95 2.56 -5.09 -6.14
C ASN A 95 4.01 -5.55 -6.07
N PRO A 96 4.57 -6.16 -7.13
CA PRO A 96 5.93 -6.70 -7.08
C PRO A 96 7.01 -5.61 -7.15
N HIS A 97 6.64 -4.41 -7.60
CA HIS A 97 7.56 -3.30 -7.81
C HIS A 97 7.48 -2.26 -6.69
N PRO A 98 8.60 -1.58 -6.38
CA PRO A 98 8.57 -0.41 -5.53
C PRO A 98 7.75 0.70 -6.17
N ARG A 99 7.08 1.48 -5.31
CA ARG A 99 6.34 2.69 -5.70
C ARG A 99 7.18 3.71 -6.50
N MET A 100 8.50 3.54 -6.44
CA MET A 100 9.48 4.20 -7.29
C MET A 100 9.25 4.02 -8.80
N VAL A 101 8.80 2.83 -9.24
CA VAL A 101 8.56 2.55 -10.66
C VAL A 101 7.43 3.41 -11.21
N ARG A 102 6.32 3.45 -10.48
CA ARG A 102 5.26 4.44 -10.55
C ARG A 102 4.37 4.19 -9.33
N ASP A 103 3.96 5.24 -8.64
CA ASP A 103 3.15 5.11 -7.45
C ASP A 103 1.69 4.78 -7.83
N PRO A 104 1.16 3.58 -7.55
CA PRO A 104 -0.24 3.22 -7.85
C PRO A 104 -1.25 4.01 -7.00
N HIS A 105 -0.82 4.78 -6.00
CA HIS A 105 -1.66 5.73 -5.27
C HIS A 105 -1.75 7.11 -5.92
N ARG A 106 -1.15 7.29 -7.09
CA ARG A 106 -1.27 8.50 -7.90
C ARG A 106 -2.06 8.21 -9.16
N ALA A 107 -2.65 9.26 -9.72
CA ALA A 107 -3.24 9.18 -11.05
C ALA A 107 -2.14 8.82 -12.06
N ARG A 108 -2.48 8.00 -13.04
CA ARG A 108 -1.56 7.67 -14.14
C ARG A 108 -1.21 8.94 -14.92
N PRO A 109 0.08 9.26 -15.12
CA PRO A 109 0.49 10.37 -15.97
C PRO A 109 -0.08 10.26 -17.37
N THR A 110 -0.52 11.39 -17.94
CA THR A 110 -0.86 11.48 -19.36
C THR A 110 0.38 11.56 -20.24
N ASP A 111 1.45 12.19 -19.72
CA ASP A 111 2.74 12.31 -20.38
C ASP A 111 3.86 12.17 -19.33
N LEU A 112 4.43 10.97 -19.26
CA LEU A 112 5.45 10.66 -18.26
C LEU A 112 6.75 11.45 -18.47
N CYS A 113 7.10 11.75 -19.72
CA CYS A 113 8.32 12.48 -20.05
C CYS A 113 8.22 13.94 -19.60
N ALA A 114 7.06 14.56 -19.81
CA ALA A 114 6.77 15.91 -19.33
C ALA A 114 6.79 15.98 -17.79
N ASP A 115 6.12 15.05 -17.11
CA ASP A 115 6.08 14.99 -15.65
C ASP A 115 7.48 14.82 -15.04
N LEU A 116 8.30 13.92 -15.60
CA LEU A 116 9.68 13.74 -15.14
C LEU A 116 10.54 14.99 -15.36
N THR A 117 10.42 15.63 -16.53
CA THR A 117 11.13 16.88 -16.85
C THR A 117 10.80 17.96 -15.81
N GLU A 118 9.52 18.12 -15.50
CA GLU A 118 9.07 19.09 -14.51
C GLU A 118 9.53 18.72 -13.09
N ALA A 119 9.43 17.44 -12.71
CA ALA A 119 9.87 16.97 -11.40
C ALA A 119 11.36 17.25 -11.17
N PHE A 120 12.23 16.94 -12.14
CA PHE A 120 13.66 17.27 -12.06
C PHE A 120 13.90 18.78 -12.00
N ALA A 121 13.17 19.58 -12.79
CA ALA A 121 13.30 21.03 -12.74
C ALA A 121 12.93 21.61 -11.36
N ARG A 122 11.87 21.11 -10.72
CA ARG A 122 11.47 21.50 -9.36
C ARG A 122 12.51 21.08 -8.31
N VAL A 123 13.04 19.86 -8.40
CA VAL A 123 14.11 19.37 -7.49
C VAL A 123 15.37 20.20 -7.63
N ARG A 124 15.81 20.50 -8.86
CA ARG A 124 16.98 21.36 -9.10
C ARG A 124 16.79 22.77 -8.55
N ALA A 125 15.60 23.36 -8.74
CA ALA A 125 15.29 24.70 -8.23
C ALA A 125 15.28 24.75 -6.69
N ALA A 126 14.82 23.69 -6.03
CA ALA A 126 14.86 23.59 -4.57
C ALA A 126 16.31 23.43 -4.05
N GLY A 127 17.15 22.72 -4.78
CA GLY A 127 18.52 22.41 -4.39
C GLY A 127 18.65 21.10 -3.60
N PRO A 128 19.88 20.63 -3.35
CA PRO A 128 20.12 19.31 -2.80
C PRO A 128 19.57 19.17 -1.37
N TYR A 129 18.86 18.06 -1.12
CA TYR A 129 18.24 17.71 0.16
C TYR A 129 17.19 18.71 0.68
N GLN A 130 16.71 19.61 -0.18
CA GLN A 130 15.69 20.57 0.18
C GLN A 130 14.30 20.02 -0.06
N ARG A 131 13.35 20.47 0.76
CA ARG A 131 11.93 20.18 0.56
C ARG A 131 11.47 20.73 -0.79
N VAL A 132 10.83 19.88 -1.57
CA VAL A 132 10.26 20.22 -2.88
C VAL A 132 8.80 19.76 -2.94
N ASP A 133 7.95 20.58 -3.55
CA ASP A 133 6.58 20.21 -3.86
C ASP A 133 6.51 19.55 -5.25
N LEU A 134 6.19 18.26 -5.27
CA LEU A 134 6.03 17.47 -6.49
C LEU A 134 4.55 17.20 -6.80
N THR A 135 3.61 17.89 -6.14
CA THR A 135 2.18 17.71 -6.38
C THR A 135 1.88 17.87 -7.89
N GLY A 136 1.21 16.87 -8.43
CA GLY A 136 0.81 16.79 -9.84
C GLY A 136 1.84 16.10 -10.76
N VAL A 137 3.08 15.88 -10.30
CA VAL A 137 4.17 15.24 -11.08
C VAL A 137 4.93 14.21 -10.24
N ASP A 138 4.30 13.67 -9.19
CA ASP A 138 4.92 12.75 -8.22
C ASP A 138 4.56 11.29 -8.44
N ALA A 139 4.02 10.94 -9.61
CA ALA A 139 3.82 9.54 -10.00
C ALA A 139 5.15 8.78 -10.07
N ILE A 140 6.24 9.44 -10.49
CA ILE A 140 7.62 8.97 -10.35
C ILE A 140 8.42 10.10 -9.71
N ARG A 141 9.07 9.83 -8.57
CA ARG A 141 9.79 10.84 -7.80
C ARG A 141 11.30 10.73 -8.04
N PRO A 142 11.99 11.83 -8.40
CA PRO A 142 13.45 11.84 -8.46
C PRO A 142 14.14 11.78 -7.08
N VAL A 143 13.36 12.00 -6.01
CA VAL A 143 13.84 12.03 -4.61
C VAL A 143 12.86 11.29 -3.69
N THR A 144 13.35 10.78 -2.56
CA THR A 144 12.53 10.14 -1.52
C THR A 144 11.58 11.15 -0.84
N PHE A 145 10.71 10.69 0.06
CA PHE A 145 9.86 11.57 0.87
C PHE A 145 10.67 12.46 1.83
N SER A 146 11.89 12.05 2.18
CA SER A 146 12.86 12.84 2.95
C SER A 146 13.85 13.60 2.05
N PHE A 147 13.55 13.72 0.75
CA PHE A 147 14.30 14.51 -0.23
C PHE A 147 15.74 14.03 -0.49
N PHE A 148 16.02 12.75 -0.25
CA PHE A 148 17.27 12.12 -0.68
C PHE A 148 17.24 11.84 -2.18
N PRO A 149 18.33 12.08 -2.93
CA PRO A 149 18.44 11.69 -4.33
C PRO A 149 18.11 10.21 -4.50
N LEU A 150 17.17 9.93 -5.40
CA LEU A 150 16.79 8.58 -5.80
C LEU A 150 17.23 8.35 -7.25
N LEU A 151 16.95 9.30 -8.15
CA LEU A 151 17.37 9.26 -9.54
C LEU A 151 18.49 10.28 -9.81
N ARG A 152 19.40 9.90 -10.69
CA ARG A 152 20.30 10.83 -11.38
C ARG A 152 19.48 11.53 -12.45
N GLU A 153 19.60 12.84 -12.53
CA GLU A 153 19.05 13.59 -13.65
C GLU A 153 19.81 13.20 -14.94
N PRO A 154 19.11 12.68 -15.96
CA PRO A 154 19.72 12.42 -17.27
C PRO A 154 20.16 13.70 -17.98
N ASP A 155 21.17 13.60 -18.83
CA ASP A 155 21.61 14.72 -19.66
C ASP A 155 20.67 14.91 -20.87
N GLY A 156 20.03 16.09 -20.92
CA GLY A 156 19.22 16.51 -22.06
C GLY A 156 17.92 15.75 -22.26
N GLU A 157 17.17 16.13 -23.30
CA GLU A 157 15.82 15.60 -23.57
C GLU A 157 15.82 14.11 -23.91
N ASP A 158 16.81 13.64 -24.67
CA ASP A 158 16.90 12.24 -25.07
C ASP A 158 17.16 11.32 -23.86
N GLY A 159 17.93 11.79 -22.87
CA GLY A 159 18.15 11.07 -21.62
C GLY A 159 16.88 10.96 -20.77
N ILE A 160 16.10 12.05 -20.69
CA ILE A 160 14.81 12.03 -19.99
C ILE A 160 13.82 11.09 -20.70
N ARG A 161 13.79 11.11 -22.03
CA ARG A 161 12.95 10.19 -22.81
C ARG A 161 13.34 8.75 -22.55
N GLN A 162 14.63 8.42 -22.58
CA GLN A 162 15.12 7.08 -22.28
C GLN A 162 14.70 6.62 -20.87
N LEU A 163 14.79 7.51 -19.88
CA LEU A 163 14.36 7.24 -18.51
C LEU A 163 12.85 6.95 -18.46
N ALA A 164 12.03 7.80 -19.10
CA ALA A 164 10.59 7.64 -19.16
C ALA A 164 10.18 6.32 -19.84
N ASP A 165 10.79 6.01 -20.98
CA ASP A 165 10.56 4.76 -21.72
C ASP A 165 10.94 3.55 -20.87
N THR A 166 12.09 3.60 -20.17
CA THR A 166 12.51 2.52 -19.28
C THR A 166 11.51 2.30 -18.15
N PHE A 167 11.02 3.36 -17.50
CA PHE A 167 9.99 3.27 -16.47
C PHE A 167 8.68 2.69 -17.01
N ALA A 168 8.23 3.12 -18.19
CA ALA A 168 7.04 2.58 -18.83
C ALA A 168 7.19 1.07 -19.12
N ASP A 169 8.33 0.66 -19.67
CA ASP A 169 8.62 -0.73 -20.00
C ASP A 169 8.68 -1.63 -18.76
N VAL A 170 9.31 -1.17 -17.66
CA VAL A 170 9.30 -1.95 -16.40
C VAL A 170 7.93 -1.96 -15.75
N ALA A 171 7.17 -0.85 -15.81
CA ALA A 171 5.83 -0.79 -15.24
C ALA A 171 4.90 -1.80 -15.92
N ALA A 172 4.96 -1.92 -17.25
CA ALA A 172 4.14 -2.85 -18.03
C ALA A 172 4.30 -4.33 -17.61
N ARG A 173 5.49 -4.70 -17.12
CA ARG A 173 5.86 -6.08 -16.76
C ARG A 173 5.50 -6.51 -15.34
N GLY A 174 5.13 -5.57 -14.47
CA GLY A 174 4.81 -5.89 -13.07
C GLY A 174 3.73 -5.00 -12.47
N LEU A 175 3.94 -3.68 -12.45
CA LEU A 175 2.98 -2.75 -11.85
C LEU A 175 1.63 -2.76 -12.58
N GLU A 176 1.63 -2.75 -13.92
CA GLU A 176 0.38 -2.78 -14.68
C GLU A 176 -0.28 -4.16 -14.62
N VAL A 177 0.49 -5.24 -14.40
CA VAL A 177 -0.05 -6.57 -14.13
C VAL A 177 -0.77 -6.56 -12.78
N TYR A 178 -0.15 -5.98 -11.75
CA TYR A 178 -0.74 -5.78 -10.43
C TYR A 178 -2.06 -5.00 -10.52
N GLU A 179 -2.08 -3.84 -11.17
CA GLU A 179 -3.28 -3.00 -11.27
C GLU A 179 -4.42 -3.73 -11.99
N ARG A 180 -4.16 -4.36 -13.14
CA ARG A 180 -5.16 -5.15 -13.86
C ARG A 180 -5.67 -6.32 -13.02
N THR A 181 -4.77 -6.99 -12.31
CA THR A 181 -5.11 -8.14 -11.46
C THR A 181 -6.00 -7.71 -10.30
N ARG A 182 -5.61 -6.67 -9.56
CA ARG A 182 -6.42 -6.07 -8.49
C ARG A 182 -7.82 -5.70 -8.99
N ASP A 183 -7.91 -4.99 -10.11
CA ASP A 183 -9.19 -4.50 -10.63
C ASP A 183 -10.09 -5.63 -11.15
N GLU A 184 -9.50 -6.69 -11.75
CA GLU A 184 -10.22 -7.92 -12.09
C GLU A 184 -10.74 -8.63 -10.84
N LEU A 185 -9.93 -8.78 -9.80
CA LEU A 185 -10.35 -9.42 -8.55
C LEU A 185 -11.49 -8.66 -7.88
N ILE A 186 -11.44 -7.31 -7.85
CA ILE A 186 -12.54 -6.47 -7.35
C ILE A 186 -13.83 -6.79 -8.12
N ARG A 187 -13.78 -6.77 -9.45
CA ARG A 187 -14.97 -7.07 -10.29
C ARG A 187 -15.52 -8.46 -10.02
N ARG A 188 -14.66 -9.48 -9.99
CA ARG A 188 -15.07 -10.87 -9.73
C ARG A 188 -15.70 -11.05 -8.36
N MET A 189 -15.12 -10.45 -7.32
CA MET A 189 -15.65 -10.55 -5.96
C MET A 189 -16.96 -9.78 -5.79
N VAL A 190 -17.16 -8.65 -6.49
CA VAL A 190 -18.45 -7.97 -6.57
C VAL A 190 -19.50 -8.86 -7.21
N ASP A 191 -19.21 -9.50 -8.34
CA ASP A 191 -20.15 -10.40 -9.02
C ASP A 191 -20.53 -11.60 -8.13
N LEU A 192 -19.54 -12.23 -7.49
CA LEU A 192 -19.75 -13.30 -6.52
C LEU A 192 -20.60 -12.84 -5.32
N ALA A 193 -20.42 -11.60 -4.84
CA ALA A 193 -21.25 -11.06 -3.76
C ALA A 193 -22.73 -10.98 -4.17
N PHE A 194 -23.01 -10.53 -5.41
CA PHE A 194 -24.36 -10.51 -5.96
C PHE A 194 -24.95 -11.91 -6.20
N GLU A 195 -24.13 -12.89 -6.55
CA GLU A 195 -24.57 -14.28 -6.71
C GLU A 195 -24.93 -14.91 -5.35
N LYS A 196 -24.06 -14.75 -4.35
CA LYS A 196 -24.29 -15.19 -2.97
C LYS A 196 -25.58 -14.61 -2.41
N ALA A 197 -25.81 -13.31 -2.61
CA ALA A 197 -27.00 -12.64 -2.11
C ALA A 197 -28.29 -13.21 -2.73
N ARG A 198 -28.27 -13.51 -4.05
CA ARG A 198 -29.38 -14.16 -4.76
C ARG A 198 -29.65 -15.57 -4.25
N ALA A 199 -28.62 -16.33 -3.89
CA ALA A 199 -28.74 -17.71 -3.44
C ALA A 199 -29.12 -17.85 -1.95
N GLY A 200 -28.62 -16.96 -1.08
CA GLY A 200 -28.62 -17.17 0.37
C GLY A 200 -29.65 -16.39 1.17
N GLY A 201 -30.35 -15.42 0.57
CA GLY A 201 -31.35 -14.57 1.25
C GLY A 201 -30.80 -13.77 2.45
N ARG A 202 -29.47 -13.77 2.65
CA ARG A 202 -28.75 -13.08 3.72
C ARG A 202 -27.96 -11.91 3.13
N ARG A 203 -27.71 -10.91 3.98
CA ARG A 203 -26.82 -9.80 3.64
C ARG A 203 -25.43 -10.34 3.34
N VAL A 204 -24.84 -9.89 2.24
CA VAL A 204 -23.46 -10.24 1.83
C VAL A 204 -22.62 -8.99 1.90
N GLU A 205 -21.42 -9.11 2.49
CA GLU A 205 -20.47 -8.00 2.56
C GLU A 205 -19.22 -8.33 1.73
N PHE A 206 -18.74 -7.35 0.96
CA PHE A 206 -17.44 -7.40 0.31
C PHE A 206 -16.69 -6.11 0.62
N THR A 207 -15.46 -6.25 1.12
CA THR A 207 -14.57 -5.12 1.39
C THR A 207 -13.27 -5.25 0.61
N THR A 208 -12.83 -4.17 -0.04
CA THR A 208 -11.44 -4.04 -0.49
C THR A 208 -10.64 -3.21 0.50
N LEU A 209 -9.50 -3.73 0.94
CA LEU A 209 -8.62 -3.15 1.94
C LEU A 209 -7.27 -2.79 1.30
N SER A 210 -6.92 -1.51 1.27
CA SER A 210 -5.57 -1.04 0.87
C SER A 210 -4.70 -0.99 2.14
N PHE A 211 -3.70 -1.87 2.24
CA PHE A 211 -2.89 -2.07 3.45
C PHE A 211 -1.51 -1.43 3.30
N HIS A 212 -1.19 -0.54 4.23
CA HIS A 212 -0.05 0.38 4.19
C HIS A 212 0.73 0.39 5.48
N ASP A 213 1.97 0.87 5.40
CA ASP A 213 2.74 1.22 6.58
C ASP A 213 3.54 2.50 6.41
N THR A 214 3.68 3.25 7.51
CA THR A 214 4.47 4.48 7.56
C THR A 214 5.15 4.62 8.92
N MET A 215 6.40 5.11 8.93
CA MET A 215 7.12 5.46 10.16
C MET A 215 6.67 6.82 10.72
N ASN A 216 6.63 6.97 12.04
CA ASN A 216 6.51 8.30 12.68
C ASN A 216 7.82 9.08 12.72
N THR A 217 8.90 8.49 12.24
CA THR A 217 10.21 9.11 12.04
C THR A 217 10.59 9.15 10.56
N THR A 218 11.63 9.90 10.24
CA THR A 218 12.16 10.07 8.88
C THR A 218 13.68 9.94 8.88
N THR A 219 14.24 9.68 7.71
CA THR A 219 15.64 9.29 7.53
C THR A 219 16.62 10.47 7.60
N THR A 220 17.73 10.28 8.31
CA THR A 220 18.90 11.17 8.38
C THR A 220 19.94 10.81 7.32
N ARG A 221 20.97 11.65 7.15
CA ARG A 221 22.01 11.45 6.12
C ARG A 221 22.88 10.21 6.30
N ASP A 222 23.01 9.74 7.52
CA ASP A 222 23.72 8.50 7.87
C ASP A 222 22.79 7.26 7.89
N GLY A 223 21.53 7.43 7.45
CA GLY A 223 20.57 6.34 7.26
C GLY A 223 19.83 5.91 8.53
N ALA A 224 19.97 6.64 9.63
CA ALA A 224 19.11 6.46 10.79
C ALA A 224 17.69 7.00 10.51
N VAL A 225 16.65 6.27 10.93
CA VAL A 225 15.25 6.67 10.75
C VAL A 225 14.71 7.20 12.08
N ASN A 226 15.25 8.31 12.58
CA ASN A 226 15.00 8.78 13.96
C ASN A 226 14.56 10.25 14.08
N VAL A 227 14.34 10.95 12.96
CA VAL A 227 13.82 12.33 12.98
C VAL A 227 12.30 12.29 13.05
N GLU A 228 11.72 12.62 14.21
CA GLU A 228 10.27 12.61 14.39
C GLU A 228 9.54 13.51 13.37
N ARG A 229 8.43 13.00 12.83
CA ARG A 229 7.49 13.77 12.01
C ARG A 229 6.79 14.83 12.84
N ALA A 230 6.26 15.85 12.18
CA ALA A 230 5.41 16.83 12.84
C ALA A 230 4.17 16.13 13.44
N PRO A 231 3.63 16.57 14.59
CA PRO A 231 2.51 15.89 15.25
C PRO A 231 1.29 15.61 14.36
N ALA A 232 0.98 16.53 13.43
CA ALA A 232 -0.14 16.38 12.49
C ALA A 232 0.07 15.29 11.43
N ASP A 233 1.31 14.84 11.24
CA ASP A 233 1.70 13.80 10.26
C ASP A 233 2.00 12.45 10.92
N ARG A 234 1.78 12.34 12.24
CA ARG A 234 2.03 11.11 13.00
C ARG A 234 0.81 10.18 12.95
N LEU A 235 1.08 8.90 12.77
CA LEU A 235 0.13 7.83 12.95
C LEU A 235 -0.13 7.55 14.43
N PRO A 236 -1.31 6.98 14.75
CA PRO A 236 -1.58 6.41 16.06
C PRO A 236 -0.64 5.23 16.36
N ALA A 237 -0.73 4.68 17.57
CA ALA A 237 0.19 3.64 18.02
C ALA A 237 0.12 2.34 17.19
N VAL A 238 -1.04 2.03 16.58
CA VAL A 238 -1.24 0.82 15.77
C VAL A 238 -1.58 1.17 14.33
N VAL A 239 -2.77 1.73 14.08
CA VAL A 239 -3.29 1.90 12.71
C VAL A 239 -4.27 3.07 12.58
N ALA A 240 -4.20 3.79 11.47
CA ALA A 240 -5.24 4.71 11.02
C ALA A 240 -6.10 4.06 9.93
N LEU A 241 -7.42 4.00 10.14
CA LEU A 241 -8.36 3.49 9.15
C LEU A 241 -9.03 4.64 8.40
N SER A 242 -9.08 4.56 7.08
CA SER A 242 -9.53 5.70 6.26
C SER A 242 -10.58 5.32 5.25
N ASN A 243 -11.65 6.12 5.19
CA ASN A 243 -12.79 5.97 4.28
C ASN A 243 -13.11 7.26 3.51
N ARG A 244 -12.16 8.23 3.43
CA ARG A 244 -12.36 9.58 2.88
C ARG A 244 -13.22 10.55 3.72
N GLY A 245 -13.68 10.13 4.89
CA GLY A 245 -14.47 10.96 5.79
C GLY A 245 -13.66 11.95 6.64
N ASP A 246 -14.34 12.54 7.62
CA ASP A 246 -13.75 13.29 8.73
C ASP A 246 -13.13 12.36 9.79
N HIS A 247 -12.67 12.91 10.92
CA HIS A 247 -12.03 12.14 12.00
C HIS A 247 -12.96 11.16 12.72
N GLU A 248 -14.26 11.16 12.41
CA GLU A 248 -15.24 10.19 12.89
C GLU A 248 -15.72 9.25 11.77
N GLY A 249 -15.17 9.38 10.56
CA GLY A 249 -15.57 8.62 9.38
C GLY A 249 -16.79 9.18 8.64
N ASN A 250 -17.38 10.30 9.07
CA ASN A 250 -18.55 10.90 8.42
C ASN A 250 -18.16 11.60 7.10
N PRO A 251 -19.11 11.81 6.17
CA PRO A 251 -18.86 12.59 4.97
C PRO A 251 -18.31 13.98 5.25
N ARG A 252 -17.32 14.40 4.45
CA ARG A 252 -16.72 15.74 4.53
C ARG A 252 -17.13 16.58 3.32
N GLY A 253 -18.19 17.36 3.51
CA GLY A 253 -18.81 18.12 2.42
C GLY A 253 -19.41 17.18 1.39
N GLU A 254 -19.18 17.46 0.12
CA GLU A 254 -19.70 16.65 -1.00
C GLU A 254 -18.84 15.42 -1.33
N ASN A 255 -17.71 15.22 -0.65
CA ASN A 255 -16.84 14.08 -0.92
C ASN A 255 -17.51 12.78 -0.42
N PRO A 256 -17.73 11.79 -1.30
CA PRO A 256 -18.30 10.51 -0.89
C PRO A 256 -17.31 9.75 0.00
N VAL A 257 -17.84 9.09 1.03
CA VAL A 257 -17.10 8.11 1.82
C VAL A 257 -17.07 6.77 1.09
N THR A 258 -15.99 6.02 1.27
CA THR A 258 -15.76 4.73 0.58
C THR A 258 -16.24 3.52 1.41
N MET A 259 -16.56 3.74 2.68
CA MET A 259 -17.13 2.78 3.63
C MET A 259 -18.13 3.52 4.52
N ALA A 260 -19.25 2.89 4.89
CA ALA A 260 -20.23 3.53 5.76
C ALA A 260 -19.60 3.91 7.12
N PRO A 261 -19.90 5.10 7.68
CA PRO A 261 -19.24 5.57 8.91
C PRO A 261 -19.39 4.61 10.11
N ALA A 262 -20.57 4.00 10.26
CA ALA A 262 -20.82 3.03 11.32
C ALA A 262 -19.97 1.76 11.16
N ASP A 263 -19.81 1.29 9.92
CA ASP A 263 -18.98 0.12 9.60
C ASP A 263 -17.50 0.42 9.85
N LEU A 264 -17.02 1.64 9.51
CA LEU A 264 -15.64 2.04 9.81
C LEU A 264 -15.36 2.08 11.32
N ARG A 265 -16.28 2.63 12.12
CA ARG A 265 -16.14 2.66 13.59
C ARG A 265 -16.14 1.25 14.18
N ALA A 266 -17.03 0.39 13.71
CA ALA A 266 -17.06 -1.01 14.11
C ALA A 266 -15.76 -1.74 13.73
N LEU A 267 -15.18 -1.45 12.56
CA LEU A 267 -13.89 -1.99 12.15
C LEU A 267 -12.75 -1.49 13.06
N ALA A 268 -12.78 -0.22 13.48
CA ALA A 268 -11.81 0.33 14.43
C ALA A 268 -11.90 -0.32 15.80
N ASP A 269 -13.11 -0.52 16.34
CA ASP A 269 -13.32 -1.25 17.59
C ASP A 269 -12.82 -2.70 17.50
N ALA A 270 -13.08 -3.35 16.36
CA ALA A 270 -12.59 -4.68 16.10
C ALA A 270 -11.05 -4.75 16.00
N HIS A 271 -10.40 -3.73 15.44
CA HIS A 271 -8.93 -3.62 15.45
C HIS A 271 -8.40 -3.44 16.87
N ARG A 272 -9.02 -2.60 17.70
CA ARG A 272 -8.62 -2.45 19.11
C ARG A 272 -8.68 -3.79 19.86
N ALA A 273 -9.76 -4.54 19.66
CA ALA A 273 -9.93 -5.86 20.24
C ALA A 273 -8.91 -6.88 19.70
N GLY A 274 -8.75 -6.95 18.38
CA GLY A 274 -7.86 -7.93 17.74
C GLY A 274 -6.38 -7.69 18.00
N PHE A 275 -5.95 -6.43 18.12
CA PHE A 275 -4.60 -6.03 18.53
C PHE A 275 -4.43 -5.92 20.05
N ALA A 276 -5.46 -6.24 20.84
CA ALA A 276 -5.46 -6.20 22.30
C ALA A 276 -4.95 -4.86 22.88
N VAL A 277 -5.43 -3.75 22.34
CA VAL A 277 -5.09 -2.41 22.82
C VAL A 277 -6.25 -1.75 23.56
N ASP A 278 -5.99 -1.28 24.78
CA ASP A 278 -6.97 -0.60 25.62
C ASP A 278 -7.13 0.88 25.27
N ASP A 279 -6.08 1.51 24.72
CA ASP A 279 -6.11 2.92 24.35
C ASP A 279 -6.93 3.12 23.06
N ALA A 280 -8.04 3.85 23.18
CA ALA A 280 -8.88 4.19 22.05
C ALA A 280 -8.12 4.95 20.94
N ALA A 281 -7.11 5.75 21.31
CA ALA A 281 -6.29 6.52 20.38
C ALA A 281 -5.23 5.68 19.64
N ALA A 282 -5.02 4.41 20.03
CA ALA A 282 -4.13 3.49 19.32
C ALA A 282 -4.64 3.14 17.92
N VAL A 283 -5.96 3.27 17.69
CA VAL A 283 -6.61 3.16 16.39
C VAL A 283 -7.34 4.46 16.09
N ALA A 284 -6.96 5.15 15.03
CA ALA A 284 -7.55 6.43 14.62
C ALA A 284 -8.30 6.31 13.29
N LEU A 285 -9.13 7.32 12.96
CA LEU A 285 -9.85 7.38 11.70
C LEU A 285 -9.42 8.59 10.88
N ASN A 286 -9.18 8.39 9.57
CA ASN A 286 -8.93 9.45 8.59
C ASN A 286 -7.84 10.49 8.99
N GLN A 287 -6.87 10.10 9.81
CA GLN A 287 -5.77 10.96 10.23
C GLN A 287 -4.47 10.14 10.41
N PRO A 288 -3.34 10.60 9.88
CA PRO A 288 -3.18 11.81 9.06
C PRO A 288 -3.64 11.61 7.60
N TYR A 289 -3.95 10.38 7.21
CA TYR A 289 -4.33 10.02 5.84
C TYR A 289 -5.84 9.83 5.69
N LEU A 290 -6.40 10.36 4.60
CA LEU A 290 -7.82 10.26 4.28
C LEU A 290 -8.16 9.08 3.37
N GLY A 291 -7.16 8.36 2.85
CA GLY A 291 -7.35 7.26 1.92
C GLY A 291 -6.74 7.50 0.54
N SER A 292 -6.25 6.39 -0.01
CA SER A 292 -5.48 6.25 -1.23
C SER A 292 -6.32 6.31 -2.51
N GLN A 293 -5.64 6.43 -3.65
CA GLN A 293 -6.29 6.32 -4.95
C GLN A 293 -7.02 4.98 -5.15
N GLU A 294 -6.51 3.89 -4.58
CA GLU A 294 -7.16 2.57 -4.71
C GLU A 294 -8.57 2.58 -4.11
N ILE A 295 -8.72 3.11 -2.88
CA ILE A 295 -10.03 3.11 -2.23
C ILE A 295 -10.98 4.14 -2.85
N ILE A 296 -10.46 5.23 -3.42
CA ILE A 296 -11.27 6.18 -4.20
C ILE A 296 -11.84 5.50 -5.44
N SER A 297 -10.99 4.85 -6.23
CA SER A 297 -11.39 4.21 -7.48
C SER A 297 -12.42 3.10 -7.21
N ALA A 298 -12.18 2.28 -6.18
CA ALA A 298 -13.13 1.26 -5.76
C ALA A 298 -14.44 1.89 -5.23
N GLY A 299 -14.37 2.93 -4.40
CA GLY A 299 -15.55 3.62 -3.87
C GLY A 299 -16.40 4.28 -4.95
N ALA A 300 -15.77 4.86 -5.98
CA ALA A 300 -16.49 5.39 -7.14
C ALA A 300 -17.25 4.28 -7.88
N HIS A 301 -16.60 3.14 -8.14
CA HIS A 301 -17.25 1.98 -8.76
C HIS A 301 -18.41 1.44 -7.90
N PHE A 302 -18.24 1.34 -6.58
CA PHE A 302 -19.31 0.87 -5.69
C PHE A 302 -20.47 1.85 -5.60
N THR A 303 -20.22 3.15 -5.75
CA THR A 303 -21.27 4.18 -5.81
C THR A 303 -22.16 3.98 -7.03
N GLU A 304 -21.59 3.64 -8.20
CA GLU A 304 -22.35 3.32 -9.41
C GLU A 304 -23.26 2.09 -9.21
N LEU A 305 -22.83 1.15 -8.37
CA LEU A 305 -23.56 -0.08 -8.06
C LEU A 305 -24.53 0.06 -6.88
N ALA A 306 -24.56 1.19 -6.18
CA ALA A 306 -25.22 1.34 -4.87
C ALA A 306 -26.70 0.94 -4.89
N SER A 307 -27.48 1.40 -5.88
CA SER A 307 -28.91 1.06 -5.99
C SER A 307 -29.14 -0.44 -6.19
N ARG A 308 -28.31 -1.08 -7.01
CA ARG A 308 -28.36 -2.53 -7.27
C ARG A 308 -27.94 -3.30 -6.02
N ALA A 309 -26.88 -2.86 -5.35
CA ALA A 309 -26.36 -3.46 -4.13
C ALA A 309 -27.41 -3.43 -3.01
N ALA A 310 -28.05 -2.27 -2.80
CA ALA A 310 -29.13 -2.11 -1.82
C ALA A 310 -30.32 -3.04 -2.11
N ALA A 311 -30.78 -3.13 -3.37
CA ALA A 311 -31.88 -4.01 -3.76
C ALA A 311 -31.55 -5.50 -3.58
N ALA A 312 -30.28 -5.88 -3.73
CA ALA A 312 -29.81 -7.24 -3.56
C ALA A 312 -29.42 -7.60 -2.11
N GLY A 313 -29.34 -6.63 -1.19
CA GLY A 313 -28.80 -6.87 0.15
C GLY A 313 -27.28 -7.08 0.16
N VAL A 314 -26.55 -6.45 -0.76
CA VAL A 314 -25.08 -6.49 -0.83
C VAL A 314 -24.53 -5.18 -0.25
N ALA A 315 -23.55 -5.29 0.66
CA ALA A 315 -22.77 -4.17 1.16
C ALA A 315 -21.37 -4.19 0.52
N LEU A 316 -21.01 -3.10 -0.15
CA LEU A 316 -19.71 -2.92 -0.79
C LEU A 316 -18.95 -1.81 -0.07
N ALA A 317 -17.70 -2.05 0.30
CA ALA A 317 -16.88 -1.07 1.01
C ALA A 317 -15.43 -1.08 0.53
N ALA A 318 -14.78 0.08 0.57
CA ALA A 318 -13.35 0.23 0.38
C ALA A 318 -12.75 1.03 1.54
N VAL A 319 -11.64 0.55 2.11
CA VAL A 319 -10.99 1.15 3.28
C VAL A 319 -9.47 1.05 3.14
N GLN A 320 -8.76 2.06 3.64
CA GLN A 320 -7.31 1.99 3.80
C GLN A 320 -6.98 1.72 5.27
N ALA A 321 -5.99 0.87 5.51
CA ALA A 321 -5.35 0.73 6.82
C ALA A 321 -3.90 1.19 6.71
N GLU A 322 -3.57 2.29 7.35
CA GLU A 322 -2.21 2.80 7.46
C GLU A 322 -1.64 2.43 8.82
N PHE A 323 -0.80 1.40 8.87
CA PHE A 323 -0.18 0.94 10.09
C PHE A 323 1.07 1.76 10.43
N ARG A 324 1.31 1.94 11.72
CA ARG A 324 2.60 2.44 12.18
C ARG A 324 3.66 1.37 11.91
N ARG A 325 4.65 1.67 11.06
CA ARG A 325 5.71 0.71 10.69
C ARG A 325 6.46 0.21 11.92
N GLU A 326 6.72 1.07 12.91
CA GLU A 326 7.37 0.65 14.16
C GLU A 326 6.57 -0.42 14.93
N PHE A 327 5.23 -0.39 14.82
CA PHE A 327 4.37 -1.44 15.38
C PHE A 327 4.52 -2.74 14.58
N LEU A 328 4.52 -2.66 13.25
CA LEU A 328 4.69 -3.84 12.38
C LEU A 328 6.08 -4.47 12.47
N LEU A 329 7.12 -3.69 12.76
CA LEU A 329 8.50 -4.17 12.91
C LEU A 329 8.81 -4.66 14.32
N GLY A 330 8.08 -4.17 15.33
CA GLY A 330 8.39 -4.39 16.72
C GLY A 330 9.55 -3.52 17.24
N PRO A 331 9.75 -3.46 18.57
CA PRO A 331 10.66 -2.52 19.21
C PRO A 331 12.13 -2.78 18.86
N THR A 332 12.54 -4.04 18.72
CA THR A 332 13.93 -4.41 18.44
C THR A 332 14.39 -3.93 17.06
N LEU A 333 13.64 -4.25 16.01
CA LEU A 333 13.98 -3.84 14.65
C LEU A 333 13.81 -2.33 14.47
N THR A 334 12.84 -1.72 15.14
CA THR A 334 12.70 -0.26 15.19
C THR A 334 13.94 0.40 15.80
N ALA A 335 14.47 -0.13 16.91
CA ALA A 335 15.68 0.40 17.53
C ALA A 335 16.89 0.28 16.58
N GLU A 336 17.01 -0.82 15.83
CA GLU A 336 18.04 -0.97 14.79
C GLU A 336 17.89 0.07 13.67
N LEU A 337 16.66 0.38 13.24
CA LEU A 337 16.41 1.43 12.24
C LEU A 337 16.76 2.83 12.75
N HIS A 338 16.68 3.08 14.05
CA HIS A 338 16.99 4.38 14.65
C HIS A 338 18.49 4.67 14.77
N GLU A 339 19.33 3.67 14.53
CA GLU A 339 20.78 3.80 14.48
C GLU A 339 21.29 4.03 13.05
N PRO A 340 22.44 4.71 12.87
CA PRO A 340 23.07 4.90 11.57
C PRO A 340 23.31 3.57 10.84
N GLY A 341 23.06 3.53 9.53
CA GLY A 341 23.22 2.30 8.76
C GLY A 341 22.75 2.37 7.32
N VAL A 342 23.18 1.40 6.52
CA VAL A 342 22.90 1.33 5.07
C VAL A 342 22.06 0.11 4.66
N GLY A 343 21.80 -0.81 5.59
CA GLY A 343 21.02 -2.02 5.35
C GLY A 343 19.54 -1.89 5.68
N TRP A 344 18.84 -3.02 5.76
CA TRP A 344 17.47 -3.11 6.30
C TRP A 344 17.37 -4.39 7.15
N PRO A 345 16.74 -4.37 8.33
CA PRO A 345 16.60 -5.55 9.17
C PRO A 345 15.75 -6.61 8.45
N ASN A 346 16.04 -7.88 8.70
CA ASN A 346 15.14 -8.95 8.26
C ASN A 346 13.88 -8.94 9.13
N ALA A 347 12.73 -9.19 8.52
CA ALA A 347 11.48 -9.33 9.26
C ALA A 347 11.58 -10.46 10.28
N ASP A 348 11.06 -10.23 11.48
CA ASP A 348 10.94 -11.24 12.53
C ASP A 348 9.73 -12.15 12.22
N PRO A 349 9.93 -13.44 11.87
CA PRO A 349 8.83 -14.32 11.50
C PRO A 349 7.78 -14.52 12.60
N ASP A 350 8.19 -14.50 13.87
CA ASP A 350 7.28 -14.70 14.99
C ASP A 350 6.38 -13.48 15.18
N HIS A 351 6.96 -12.28 15.09
CA HIS A 351 6.20 -11.02 15.12
C HIS A 351 5.28 -10.87 13.90
N VAL A 352 5.73 -11.30 12.72
CA VAL A 352 4.89 -11.35 11.51
C VAL A 352 3.67 -12.26 11.70
N ASP A 353 3.84 -13.46 12.27
CA ASP A 353 2.74 -14.39 12.56
C ASP A 353 1.78 -13.79 13.62
N GLU A 354 2.31 -13.14 14.66
CA GLU A 354 1.52 -12.46 15.69
C GLU A 354 0.63 -11.38 15.07
N VAL A 355 1.20 -10.46 14.29
CA VAL A 355 0.44 -9.37 13.65
C VAL A 355 -0.58 -9.91 12.66
N ALA A 356 -0.24 -10.93 11.86
CA ALA A 356 -1.17 -11.57 10.94
C ALA A 356 -2.37 -12.22 11.66
N ARG A 357 -2.14 -12.86 12.81
CA ARG A 357 -3.21 -13.41 13.66
C ARG A 357 -4.08 -12.31 14.27
N ALA A 358 -3.48 -11.19 14.67
CA ALA A 358 -4.21 -10.04 15.18
C ALA A 358 -5.08 -9.38 14.08
N CYS A 359 -4.58 -9.29 12.84
CA CYS A 359 -5.38 -8.91 11.67
C CYS A 359 -6.57 -9.86 11.51
N LYS A 360 -6.34 -11.18 11.49
CA LYS A 360 -7.41 -12.17 11.41
C LYS A 360 -8.43 -12.02 12.54
N ALA A 361 -7.98 -11.86 13.78
CA ALA A 361 -8.85 -11.69 14.95
C ALA A 361 -9.69 -10.41 14.85
N SER A 362 -9.10 -9.31 14.37
CA SER A 362 -9.79 -8.04 14.12
C SER A 362 -10.92 -8.23 13.12
N TRP A 363 -10.63 -8.88 11.98
CA TRP A 363 -11.66 -9.12 10.97
C TRP A 363 -12.69 -10.16 11.39
N ASP A 364 -12.33 -11.13 12.23
CA ASP A 364 -13.28 -12.06 12.86
C ASP A 364 -14.25 -11.34 13.80
N SER A 365 -13.73 -10.45 14.64
CA SER A 365 -14.57 -9.62 15.52
C SER A 365 -15.48 -8.70 14.71
N TYR A 366 -14.96 -8.10 13.64
CA TYR A 366 -15.76 -7.22 12.78
C TYR A 366 -16.92 -7.96 12.10
N ARG A 367 -16.70 -9.19 11.63
CA ARG A 367 -17.74 -10.00 10.96
C ARG A 367 -18.86 -10.47 11.88
N ASN A 368 -18.56 -10.69 13.17
CA ASN A 368 -19.50 -11.24 14.15
C ASN A 368 -20.37 -10.16 14.87
N ARG A 369 -20.43 -8.95 14.31
CA ARG A 369 -21.10 -7.78 14.91
C ARG A 369 -22.62 -7.79 14.83
#